data_AF-A0A962S9I5-F1
#
_entry.id   AF-A0A962S9I5-F1
#
_cell.length_a   1.000
_cell.length_b   1.000
_cell.length_c   1.000
_cell.angle_alpha   90.00
_cell.angle_beta   90.00
_cell.angle_gamma   90.00
#
_symmetry.space_group_name_H-M   'P 1'
#
loop_
_entity.id
_entity.type
_entity.pdbx_description
1 polymer ?
#
loop_
_entity_poly.entity_id
_entity_poly.type
_entity_poly.pdbx_seq_one_letter_code
_entity_poly.pdbx_strand_id
1 'polypeptide(L)'
;MPKLVLIYEDIEVKEFTLARQELLIGRAASASISLDDSTVSTRHAVLESELSRDKQQRFFLRDLSSKNGTYIHGQRISRAPLNDGDEFKIGWSTFRFFASDQESLTGS
;
A
#
# COMPACT_ATOMS: atom_id res chain seq x y z
N MET A 1 -5.76 -11.97 7.44
CA MET A 1 -4.73 -12.10 6.37
C MET A 1 -4.10 -10.73 6.16
N PRO A 2 -2.86 -10.58 5.63
CA PRO A 2 -2.33 -9.26 5.35
C PRO A 2 -3.20 -8.56 4.31
N LYS A 3 -3.53 -7.30 4.55
CA LYS A 3 -4.45 -6.51 3.73
C LYS A 3 -4.01 -5.06 3.63
N LEU A 4 -4.48 -4.42 2.57
CA LEU A 4 -4.32 -2.99 2.33
C LEU A 4 -5.70 -2.37 2.24
N VAL A 5 -5.94 -1.31 3.01
CA VAL A 5 -7.22 -0.60 3.00
C VAL A 5 -7.00 0.79 2.42
N LEU A 6 -7.81 1.15 1.41
CA LEU A 6 -7.90 2.50 0.87
C LEU A 6 -8.79 3.35 1.78
N ILE A 7 -8.25 4.46 2.25
CA ILE A 7 -8.92 5.42 3.12
C ILE A 7 -9.20 6.70 2.31
N TYR A 8 -10.45 7.15 2.34
CA TYR A 8 -10.90 8.42 1.76
C TYR A 8 -11.69 9.19 2.81
N GLU A 9 -11.29 10.42 3.12
CA GLU A 9 -11.96 11.24 4.15
C GLU A 9 -12.18 10.51 5.49
N ASP A 10 -11.16 9.77 5.95
CA ASP A 10 -11.19 8.92 7.17
C ASP A 10 -12.10 7.68 7.08
N ILE A 11 -12.73 7.43 5.93
CA ILE A 11 -13.60 6.28 5.69
C ILE A 11 -12.81 5.18 4.96
N GLU A 12 -12.92 3.94 5.45
CA GLU A 12 -12.43 2.74 4.76
C GLU A 12 -13.31 2.47 3.52
N VAL A 13 -12.77 2.73 2.33
CA VAL A 13 -13.53 2.63 1.07
C VAL A 13 -13.40 1.24 0.45
N LYS A 14 -12.20 0.67 0.50
CA LYS A 14 -11.92 -0.57 -0.22
C LYS A 14 -10.77 -1.34 0.41
N GLU A 15 -10.94 -2.65 0.52
CA GLU A 15 -9.92 -3.57 1.00
C GLU A 15 -9.30 -4.37 -0.16
N PHE A 16 -7.99 -4.60 -0.07
CA PHE A 16 -7.22 -5.42 -0.99
C PHE A 16 -6.44 -6.46 -0.20
N THR A 17 -6.74 -7.75 -0.40
CA THR A 17 -5.98 -8.83 0.23
C THR A 17 -4.60 -8.95 -0.40
N LEU A 18 -3.57 -9.01 0.45
CA LEU A 18 -2.19 -9.14 0.01
C LEU A 18 -1.83 -10.62 -0.12
N ALA A 19 -1.51 -11.04 -1.34
CA ALA A 19 -0.99 -12.37 -1.63
C ALA A 19 0.55 -12.34 -1.71
N ARG A 20 1.17 -13.49 -2.02
CA ARG A 20 2.63 -13.61 -2.23
C ARG A 20 3.15 -12.94 -3.52
N GLN A 21 2.27 -12.31 -4.31
CA GLN A 21 2.60 -11.67 -5.57
C GLN A 21 2.73 -10.16 -5.39
N GLU A 22 3.52 -9.53 -6.26
CA GLU A 22 3.64 -8.08 -6.33
C GLU A 22 2.28 -7.45 -6.67
N LEU A 23 1.90 -6.40 -5.95
CA LEU A 23 0.75 -5.57 -6.27
C LEU A 23 1.21 -4.25 -6.85
N LEU A 24 0.87 -4.02 -8.11
CA LEU A 24 1.14 -2.76 -8.78
C LEU A 24 0.05 -1.74 -8.43
N ILE A 25 0.46 -0.59 -7.93
CA ILE A 25 -0.39 0.58 -7.69
C ILE A 25 -0.06 1.63 -8.75
N GLY A 26 -1.07 2.14 -9.45
CA GLY A 26 -0.87 3.16 -10.46
C GLY A 26 -2.13 3.53 -11.20
N ARG A 27 -2.01 4.46 -12.15
CA ARG A 27 -3.14 4.92 -12.98
C ARG A 27 -3.49 3.96 -14.12
N ALA A 28 -2.62 3.00 -14.43
CA ALA A 28 -2.92 2.00 -15.45
C ALA A 28 -4.18 1.19 -15.07
N ALA A 29 -5.05 0.94 -16.05
CA ALA A 29 -6.17 0.01 -15.86
C ALA A 29 -5.69 -1.44 -15.61
N SER A 30 -4.46 -1.77 -16.01
CA SER A 30 -3.81 -3.05 -15.75
C SER A 30 -3.11 -3.15 -14.40
N ALA A 31 -3.10 -2.07 -13.59
CA ALA A 31 -2.55 -2.11 -12.24
C ALA A 31 -3.48 -2.94 -11.32
N SER A 32 -2.90 -3.66 -10.35
CA SER A 32 -3.66 -4.39 -9.34
C SER A 32 -4.57 -3.46 -8.54
N ILE A 33 -4.08 -2.25 -8.27
CA ILE A 33 -4.84 -1.15 -7.69
C ILE A 33 -4.75 0.02 -8.68
N SER A 34 -5.82 0.17 -9.45
CA SER A 34 -5.97 1.27 -10.40
C SER A 34 -6.53 2.50 -9.69
N LEU A 35 -5.81 3.62 -9.77
CA LEU A 35 -6.21 4.91 -9.20
C LEU A 35 -6.53 5.90 -10.32
N ASP A 36 -7.75 6.45 -10.30
CA ASP A 36 -8.16 7.52 -11.21
C ASP A 36 -7.70 8.88 -10.69
N ASP A 37 -6.39 9.09 -10.69
CA ASP A 37 -5.76 10.30 -10.17
C ASP A 37 -4.64 10.75 -11.12
N SER A 38 -4.76 11.96 -11.66
CA SER A 38 -3.80 12.56 -12.59
C SER A 38 -2.39 12.79 -11.99
N THR A 39 -2.29 12.84 -10.67
CA THR A 39 -1.02 12.94 -9.93
C THR A 39 -0.32 11.58 -9.79
N VAL A 40 -1.01 10.48 -10.15
CA VAL A 40 -0.47 9.13 -10.05
C VAL A 40 0.12 8.69 -11.39
N SER A 41 1.39 8.27 -11.38
CA SER A 41 2.04 7.64 -12.54
C SER A 41 1.32 6.36 -12.98
N THR A 42 1.38 6.04 -14.28
CA THR A 42 0.80 4.82 -14.86
C THR A 42 1.22 3.55 -14.10
N ARG A 43 2.51 3.46 -13.75
CA ARG A 43 3.08 2.49 -12.80
C ARG A 43 3.74 3.33 -11.71
N HIS A 44 3.14 3.42 -10.52
CA HIS A 44 3.57 4.39 -9.51
C HIS A 44 4.42 3.73 -8.43
N ALA A 45 3.87 2.71 -7.78
CA ALA A 45 4.53 1.98 -6.72
C ALA A 45 4.19 0.50 -6.85
N VAL A 46 5.05 -0.34 -6.28
CA VAL A 46 4.78 -1.75 -6.11
C VAL A 46 4.86 -2.08 -4.63
N LEU A 47 3.85 -2.82 -4.16
CA LEU A 47 3.90 -3.49 -2.87
C LEU A 47 4.36 -4.91 -3.13
N GLU A 48 5.51 -5.26 -2.56
CA GLU A 48 6.15 -6.57 -2.72
C GLU A 48 6.31 -7.26 -1.37
N SER A 49 6.37 -8.58 -1.40
CA SER A 49 6.57 -9.39 -0.20
C SER A 49 7.80 -10.27 -0.32
N GLU A 50 8.61 -10.30 0.73
CA GLU A 50 9.86 -11.05 0.79
C GLU A 50 9.83 -11.99 2.00
N LEU A 51 10.39 -13.20 1.85
CA LEU A 51 10.60 -14.11 2.97
C LEU A 51 11.91 -13.76 3.68
N SER A 52 11.80 -13.36 4.95
CA SER A 52 12.95 -13.15 5.82
C SER A 52 13.66 -14.47 6.15
N ARG A 53 14.89 -14.38 6.68
CA ARG A 53 15.69 -15.54 7.13
C ARG A 53 14.95 -16.42 8.14
N ASP A 54 14.12 -15.81 8.97
CA ASP A 54 13.29 -16.49 9.97
C ASP A 54 11.99 -17.07 9.41
N LYS A 55 11.88 -17.19 8.07
CA LYS A 55 10.68 -17.66 7.34
C LYS A 55 9.42 -16.82 7.54
N GLN A 56 9.55 -15.61 8.07
CA GLN A 56 8.46 -14.64 8.18
C GLN A 56 8.34 -13.82 6.90
N GLN A 57 7.10 -13.58 6.45
CA GLN A 57 6.83 -12.71 5.31
C GLN A 57 6.93 -11.24 5.75
N ARG A 58 7.70 -10.45 5.02
CA ARG A 58 7.84 -9.01 5.21
C ARG A 58 7.35 -8.29 3.97
N PHE A 59 6.76 -7.13 4.15
CA PHE A 59 6.22 -6.32 3.06
C PHE A 59 7.04 -5.06 2.88
N PHE A 60 7.20 -4.67 1.63
CA PHE A 60 7.92 -3.48 1.24
C PHE A 60 7.10 -2.69 0.23
N LEU A 61 7.12 -1.37 0.37
CA LEU A 61 6.60 -0.45 -0.61
C LEU A 61 7.77 0.15 -1.37
N ARG A 62 7.75 0.05 -2.70
CA ARG A 62 8.79 0.59 -3.59
C ARG A 62 8.18 1.54 -4.61
N ASP A 63 8.68 2.76 -4.64
CA ASP A 63 8.35 3.76 -5.66
C ASP A 63 9.05 3.41 -6.98
N LEU A 64 8.30 3.46 -8.08
CA LEU A 64 8.80 3.14 -9.43
C LEU A 64 9.27 4.40 -10.18
N SER A 65 9.98 5.29 -9.49
CA SER A 65 10.37 6.62 -10.00
C SER A 65 9.16 7.42 -10.46
N SER A 66 8.14 7.45 -9.61
CA SER A 66 6.91 8.18 -9.89
C SER A 66 7.14 9.69 -9.94
N LYS A 67 6.25 10.41 -10.64
CA LYS A 67 6.39 11.87 -10.81
C LYS A 67 6.27 12.62 -9.49
N ASN A 68 5.30 12.24 -8.66
CA ASN A 68 5.00 12.93 -7.41
C ASN A 68 5.56 12.23 -6.16
N GLY A 69 6.08 11.02 -6.30
CA GLY A 69 6.64 10.24 -5.20
C GLY A 69 5.58 9.47 -4.41
N THR A 70 6.08 8.46 -3.70
CA THR A 70 5.35 7.69 -2.68
C THR A 70 5.78 8.15 -1.29
N TYR A 71 4.84 8.27 -0.35
CA TYR A 71 5.11 8.80 0.98
C TYR A 71 4.63 7.87 2.08
N ILE A 72 5.44 7.61 3.11
CA ILE A 72 5.02 6.93 4.34
C ILE A 72 5.16 7.94 5.48
N HIS A 73 4.10 8.15 6.26
CA HIS A 73 4.08 9.15 7.35
C HIS A 73 4.61 10.55 6.92
N GLY A 74 4.30 10.98 5.69
CA GLY A 74 4.72 12.26 5.12
C GLY A 74 6.16 12.30 4.60
N GLN A 75 6.94 11.24 4.74
CA GLN A 75 8.30 11.15 4.21
C GLN A 75 8.31 10.44 2.86
N ARG A 76 8.97 11.05 1.86
CA ARG A 76 9.13 10.43 0.54
C ARG A 76 10.05 9.22 0.62
N ILE A 77 9.64 8.11 0.03
CA ILE A 77 10.41 6.86 0.01
C ILE A 77 10.74 6.43 -1.42
N SER A 78 11.89 5.78 -1.59
CA SER A 78 12.18 5.00 -2.81
C SER A 78 11.85 3.52 -2.60
N ARG A 79 12.20 2.98 -1.43
CA ARG A 79 11.79 1.66 -0.94
C ARG A 79 11.80 1.69 0.58
N ALA A 80 10.76 1.18 1.23
CA ALA A 80 10.66 1.13 2.68
C ALA A 80 9.88 -0.12 3.13
N PRO A 81 10.22 -0.70 4.30
CA PRO A 81 9.39 -1.74 4.90
C PRO A 81 8.03 -1.16 5.29
N LEU A 82 6.98 -1.98 5.19
CA LEU A 82 5.65 -1.69 5.74
C LEU A 82 5.43 -2.54 6.99
N ASN A 83 5.06 -1.88 8.09
CA ASN A 83 4.69 -2.50 9.35
C ASN A 83 3.18 -2.39 9.56
N ASP A 84 2.64 -3.27 10.40
CA ASP A 84 1.22 -3.25 10.75
C ASP A 84 0.78 -1.86 11.24
N GLY A 85 -0.30 -1.35 10.65
CA GLY A 85 -0.85 -0.03 10.93
C GLY A 85 -0.22 1.13 10.13
N ASP A 86 0.88 0.91 9.40
CA ASP A 86 1.54 1.98 8.65
C ASP A 86 0.61 2.57 7.58
N GLU A 87 0.66 3.89 7.47
CA GLU A 87 -0.08 4.66 6.47
C GLU A 87 0.85 5.26 5.42
N PHE A 88 0.43 5.11 4.16
CA PHE A 88 1.15 5.67 3.03
C PHE A 88 0.23 6.37 2.04
N LYS A 89 0.81 7.32 1.31
CA LYS A 89 0.13 8.15 0.32
C LYS A 89 0.74 7.98 -1.06
N ILE A 90 -0.15 7.86 -2.04
CA ILE A 90 0.15 7.86 -3.47
C ILE A 90 -0.87 8.80 -4.13
N GLY A 91 -0.39 9.94 -4.63
CA GLY A 91 -1.29 11.00 -5.09
C GLY A 91 -2.18 11.51 -3.96
N TRP A 92 -3.50 11.55 -4.19
CA TRP A 92 -4.49 11.91 -3.18
C TRP A 92 -5.02 10.71 -2.37
N SER A 93 -4.66 9.49 -2.75
CA SER A 93 -5.09 8.27 -2.07
C SER A 93 -4.22 7.99 -0.84
N THR A 94 -4.87 7.70 0.29
CA THR A 94 -4.22 7.21 1.51
C THR A 94 -4.53 5.73 1.67
N PHE A 95 -3.52 4.94 2.00
CA PHE A 95 -3.68 3.52 2.28
C PHE A 95 -3.13 3.19 3.66
N ARG A 96 -3.79 2.28 4.35
CA ARG A 96 -3.32 1.67 5.60
C ARG A 96 -3.04 0.19 5.38
N PHE A 97 -1.87 -0.24 5.85
CA PHE A 97 -1.44 -1.63 5.76
C PHE A 97 -1.72 -2.37 7.07
N PHE A 98 -2.20 -3.60 6.97
CA PHE A 98 -2.37 -4.51 8.09
C PHE A 98 -1.64 -5.82 7.78
N ALA A 99 -0.71 -6.22 8.64
CA ALA A 99 0.13 -7.41 8.47
C ALA A 99 -0.60 -8.71 8.79
N SER A 100 -1.66 -8.64 9.60
CA SER A 100 -2.47 -9.78 10.01
C SER A 100 -3.93 -9.37 10.17
N ASP A 101 -4.80 -10.36 10.35
CA ASP A 101 -6.20 -10.12 10.72
C ASP A 101 -6.23 -9.59 12.15
N GLN A 102 -5.95 -8.31 12.34
CA GLN A 102 -6.43 -7.60 13.51
C GLN A 102 -7.81 -7.11 13.10
N GLU A 103 -8.80 -7.97 13.34
CA GLU A 103 -10.21 -7.61 13.38
C GLU A 103 -10.28 -6.37 14.28
N SER A 104 -10.63 -5.22 13.70
CA SER A 104 -10.74 -3.96 14.43
C SER A 104 -11.72 -4.16 15.57
N LEU A 105 -11.21 -4.43 16.77
CA LEU A 105 -11.92 -4.21 18.03
C LEU A 105 -12.04 -2.69 18.22
N THR A 106 -12.81 -2.03 17.36
CA THR A 106 -13.55 -0.84 17.77
C THR A 106 -14.90 -1.37 18.22
N GLY A 107 -14.92 -1.85 19.45
CA GLY A 107 -16.13 -2.20 20.15
C GLY A 107 -16.93 -0.97 20.57
N SER A 108 -18.20 -1.25 20.82
CA SER A 108 -19.27 -0.44 21.45
C SER A 108 -20.14 0.38 20.52
#